data_AF-A0A257JC97-F1
#
_entry.id   AF-A0A257JC97-F1
#
_cell.length_a   1.000
_cell.length_b   1.000
_cell.length_c   1.000
_cell.angle_alpha   90.00
_cell.angle_beta   90.00
_cell.angle_gamma   90.00
#
_symmetry.space_group_name_H-M   'P 1'
#
loop_
_entity.id
_entity.type
_entity.pdbx_description
1 polymer ?
#
loop_
_entity_poly.entity_id
_entity_poly.type
_entity_poly.pdbx_seq_one_letter_code
_entity_poly.pdbx_strand_id
1 'polypeptide(L)' 'MTEMPPLVALVGNPNAGKSALFNALTGARQKIANYPGVTVERKSGRAAFADGRP' A
#
# COMPACT_ATOMS: atom_id res chain seq x y z
N MET A 1 6.91 24.76 -0.62
CA MET A 1 7.18 23.60 -1.50
C MET A 1 6.38 22.44 -0.92
N THR A 2 5.30 22.01 -1.58
CA THR A 2 4.51 20.86 -1.11
C THR A 2 5.31 19.61 -1.46
N GLU A 3 5.98 19.00 -0.49
CA GLU A 3 6.69 17.75 -0.71
C GLU A 3 5.68 16.67 -1.14
N MET A 4 5.97 15.98 -2.24
CA MET A 4 5.16 14.82 -2.64
C MET A 4 5.37 13.70 -1.62
N PRO A 5 4.30 13.06 -1.14
CA PRO A 5 4.44 11.95 -0.21
C PRO A 5 5.25 10.81 -0.85
N PRO A 6 6.13 10.13 -0.09
CA PRO A 6 6.97 9.08 -0.61
C PRO A 6 6.14 7.89 -1.09
N LEU A 7 6.48 7.34 -2.27
CA LEU A 7 5.86 6.12 -2.77
C LEU A 7 6.64 4.91 -2.25
N VAL A 8 5.98 4.05 -1.48
CA VAL A 8 6.57 2.86 -0.87
C VAL A 8 5.99 1.58 -1.49
N ALA A 9 6.85 0.63 -1.83
CA ALA A 9 6.46 -0.69 -2.31
C ALA A 9 6.66 -1.75 -1.21
N LEU A 10 5.63 -2.57 -0.96
CA LEU A 10 5.71 -3.70 -0.02
C LEU A 10 5.95 -5.01 -0.77
N VAL A 11 7.13 -5.61 -0.60
CA VAL A 11 7.60 -6.80 -1.35
C VAL A 11 8.05 -7.89 -0.38
N GLY A 12 7.93 -9.16 -0.79
CA GLY A 12 8.38 -10.31 0.02
C GLY A 12 7.70 -11.63 -0.37
N ASN A 13 8.16 -12.73 0.20
CA ASN A 13 7.75 -14.10 -0.15
C ASN A 13 6.24 -14.35 0.00
N PRO A 14 5.64 -15.30 -0.74
CA PRO A 14 4.28 -15.75 -0.53
C PRO A 14 4.01 -16.03 0.97
N ASN A 15 2.83 -15.65 1.45
CA ASN A 15 2.39 -15.84 2.85
C ASN A 15 3.22 -15.13 3.95
N ALA A 16 4.17 -14.26 3.61
CA ALA A 16 4.95 -13.48 4.58
C ALA A 16 4.18 -12.36 5.32
N GLY A 17 2.84 -12.37 5.33
CA GLY A 17 2.03 -11.38 6.05
C GLY A 17 1.90 -10.00 5.39
N LYS A 18 2.36 -9.82 4.14
CA LYS A 18 2.30 -8.53 3.42
C LYS A 18 0.89 -7.91 3.38
N SER A 19 -0.14 -8.72 3.11
CA SER A 19 -1.52 -8.24 3.06
C SER A 19 -2.01 -7.76 4.44
N ALA A 20 -1.58 -8.42 5.52
CA ALA A 20 -1.93 -8.01 6.88
C ALA A 20 -1.27 -6.67 7.25
N LEU A 21 0.03 -6.51 6.94
CA LEU A 21 0.74 -5.25 7.17
C LEU A 21 0.15 -4.12 6.32
N PHE A 22 -0.12 -4.36 5.04
CA PHE A 22 -0.74 -3.37 4.16
C PHE A 22 -2.09 -2.91 4.73
N ASN A 23 -2.95 -3.84 5.12
CA ASN A 23 -4.26 -3.52 5.71
C ASN A 23 -4.14 -2.74 7.03
N ALA A 24 -3.16 -3.07 7.86
CA ALA A 24 -2.90 -2.34 9.11
C ALA A 24 -2.46 -0.89 8.84
N LEU A 25 -1.66 -0.66 7.79
CA LEU A 25 -1.17 0.66 7.41
C LEU A 25 -2.21 1.52 6.69
N THR A 26 -3.02 0.93 5.79
CA THR A 26 -3.96 1.68 4.95
C THR A 26 -5.39 1.70 5.50
N GLY A 27 -5.70 0.85 6.48
CA GLY A 27 -7.05 0.67 7.02
C GLY A 27 -8.09 0.38 5.92
N ALA A 28 -9.28 0.98 6.04
CA ALA A 28 -10.39 0.81 5.11
C ALA A 28 -10.24 1.54 3.75
N ARG A 29 -9.16 2.32 3.54
CA ARG A 29 -8.99 3.20 2.37
C ARG A 29 -8.10 2.61 1.28
N GLN A 30 -8.19 1.30 1.05
CA GLN A 30 -7.47 0.64 -0.04
C GLN A 30 -8.23 0.76 -1.38
N LYS A 31 -7.50 1.06 -2.46
CA LYS A 31 -7.97 0.91 -3.84
C LYS A 31 -7.40 -0.39 -4.41
N ILE A 32 -8.31 -1.28 -4.80
CA ILE A 32 -7.99 -2.48 -5.58
C ILE A 32 -8.11 -2.10 -7.04
N ALA A 33 -7.02 -2.24 -7.80
CA ALA A 33 -7.01 -1.96 -9.23
C ALA A 33 -6.55 -3.21 -9.97
N ASN A 34 -7.41 -3.72 -10.86
CA ASN A 34 -7.01 -4.74 -11.82
C ASN A 34 -6.37 -4.03 -13.01
N TYR A 35 -5.06 -4.24 -13.20
CA TYR A 35 -4.36 -3.73 -14.37
C TYR A 35 -4.53 -4.74 -15.51
N PRO A 36 -4.97 -4.32 -16.72
CA PRO A 36 -5.11 -5.24 -17.85
C PRO A 36 -3.74 -5.82 -18.23
N GLY A 37 -3.66 -7.16 -18.31
CA GLY A 37 -2.46 -7.89 -18.75
C GLY A 37 -1.57 -8.49 -17.64
N VAL A 38 -1.97 -8.42 -16.36
CA VAL A 38 -1.22 -9.02 -15.24
C VAL A 38 -2.14 -9.83 -14.32
N THR A 39 -1.72 -11.06 -13.97
CA THR A 39 -2.41 -11.94 -13.01
C THR A 39 -2.13 -11.57 -11.54
N VAL A 40 -1.29 -10.57 -11.30
CA VAL A 40 -0.90 -10.15 -9.95
C VAL A 40 -1.82 -9.03 -9.47
N GLU A 41 -2.57 -9.28 -8.40
CA GLU A 41 -3.41 -8.30 -7.72
C GLU A 41 -2.55 -7.13 -7.20
N ARG A 42 -2.88 -5.89 -7.60
CA ARG A 42 -2.21 -4.68 -7.11
C ARG A 42 -3.12 -3.93 -6.14
N LYS A 43 -2.67 -3.83 -4.88
CA LYS A 43 -3.31 -3.00 -3.85
C LYS A 43 -2.53 -1.70 -3.66
N SER A 44 -3.24 -0.58 -3.65
CA SER A 44 -2.68 0.74 -3.40
C SER A 44 -3.50 1.46 -2.33
N GLY A 45 -2.84 2.18 -1.43
CA GLY A 45 -3.50 2.88 -0.33
C GLY A 45 -2.57 3.95 0.23
N ARG A 46 -3.14 4.86 1.02
CA ARG A 46 -2.38 5.85 1.77
C ARG A 46 -2.31 5.40 3.22
N ALA A 47 -1.13 5.51 3.81
CA ALA A 47 -0.94 5.39 5.24
C ALA A 47 -0.67 6.79 5.80
N ALA A 48 -1.04 7.02 7.06
CA ALA A 48 -0.65 8.22 7.78
C ALA A 48 0.05 7.76 9.06
N PHE A 49 1.26 8.25 9.29
CA PHE A 49 1.98 7.92 10.51
C PHE A 49 1.53 8.83 11.64
N ALA A 50 1.57 8.33 12.89
CA ALA A 50 1.12 9.08 14.06
C ALA A 50 1.91 10.38 14.32
N ASP A 51 3.10 10.49 13.72
CA ASP A 51 3.96 11.67 13.74
C ASP A 51 3.61 12.71 12.65
N GLY A 52 2.51 12.50 11.91
CA GLY A 52 2.02 13.44 10.90
C GLY A 52 2.76 13.38 9.56
N ARG A 53 3.73 12.47 9.39
CA ARG A 53 4.37 12.25 8.10
C ARG A 53 3.42 11.52 7.14
N PRO A 54 3.37 11.95 5.87
CA PRO A 54 2.49 11.37 4.88
C PRO A 54 3.02 10.07 4.26
#